data_AF-A0A354EWK7-F1
#
_entry.id   AF-A0A354EWK7-F1
#
_cell.length_a   1.000
_cell.length_b   1.000
_cell.length_c   1.000
_cell.angle_alpha   90.00
_cell.angle_beta   90.00
_cell.angle_gamma   90.00
#
_symmetry.space_group_name_H-M   'P 1'
#
loop_
_entity.id
_entity.type
_entity.pdbx_description
1 polymer ?
#
loop_
_entity_poly.entity_id
_entity_poly.type
_entity_poly.pdbx_seq_one_letter_code
_entity_poly.pdbx_strand_id
1 'polypeptide(L)'
;MTIETKKTPASRFIARFGVMTLADWTSRHPTRIYAWAWPTEKGGTGGVVPVRARPKIVEGARRDHQIEIGLAEFEPIEGEAYLFGGAA
;
A
#
# COMPACT_ATOMS: atom_id res chain seq x y z
N MET A 1 12.79 19.74 10.91
CA MET A 1 11.56 19.01 11.31
C MET A 1 11.57 17.69 10.56
N THR A 2 12.15 16.65 11.16
CA THR A 2 12.21 15.32 10.56
C THR A 2 10.81 14.74 10.69
N ILE A 3 10.03 14.79 9.61
CA ILE A 3 8.75 14.10 9.55
C ILE A 3 9.14 12.62 9.59
N GLU A 4 8.94 11.96 10.72
CA GLU A 4 9.05 10.52 10.82
C GLU A 4 8.03 9.96 9.82
N THR A 5 8.48 9.59 8.63
CA THR A 5 7.63 9.00 7.61
C THR A 5 7.20 7.66 8.17
N LYS A 6 6.03 7.62 8.82
CA LYS A 6 5.43 6.38 9.30
C LYS A 6 5.36 5.42 8.12
N LYS A 7 6.21 4.39 8.14
CA LYS A 7 6.25 3.37 7.10
C LYS A 7 5.00 2.51 7.27
N THR A 8 4.22 2.41 6.22
CA THR A 8 3.00 1.61 6.17
C THR A 8 3.15 0.57 5.06
N PRO A 9 2.44 -0.57 5.13
CA PRO A 9 2.42 -1.53 4.03
C PRO A 9 2.07 -0.88 2.69
N ALA A 10 1.03 -0.02 2.65
CA ALA A 10 0.68 0.71 1.43
C ALA A 10 1.84 1.56 0.88
N SER A 11 2.52 2.33 1.74
CA SER A 11 3.65 3.16 1.31
C SER A 11 4.82 2.33 0.77
N ARG A 12 5.08 1.15 1.35
CA ARG A 12 6.13 0.22 0.86
C ARG A 12 5.78 -0.34 -0.50
N PHE A 13 4.54 -0.77 -0.74
CA PHE A 13 4.12 -1.25 -2.06
C PHE A 13 4.16 -0.13 -3.11
N ILE A 14 3.75 1.09 -2.76
CA ILE A 14 3.85 2.25 -3.64
C ILE A 14 5.32 2.56 -3.97
N ALA A 15 6.23 2.49 -3.00
CA ALA A 15 7.65 2.68 -3.23
C ALA A 15 8.27 1.57 -4.08
N ARG A 16 7.82 0.32 -3.88
CA ARG A 16 8.34 -0.87 -4.57
C ARG A 16 7.92 -0.95 -6.04
N PHE A 17 6.65 -0.65 -6.35
CA PHE A 17 6.09 -0.85 -7.69
C PHE A 17 5.71 0.43 -8.41
N GLY A 18 5.52 1.53 -7.69
CA GLY A 18 5.03 2.79 -8.24
C GLY A 18 3.51 2.85 -8.34
N VAL A 19 2.97 4.08 -8.26
CA VAL A 19 1.53 4.34 -8.28
C VAL A 19 0.88 3.90 -9.60
N MET A 20 1.51 4.16 -10.74
CA MET A 20 0.94 3.87 -12.06
C MET A 20 0.84 2.37 -12.34
N THR A 21 1.87 1.61 -11.98
CA THR A 21 1.87 0.15 -12.08
C THR A 21 0.76 -0.48 -11.23
N LEU A 22 0.65 -0.05 -9.97
CA LEU A 22 -0.41 -0.51 -9.08
C LEU A 22 -1.82 -0.10 -9.57
N ALA A 23 -1.94 1.09 -10.17
CA ALA A 23 -3.18 1.56 -10.78
C ALA A 23 -3.61 0.66 -11.95
N ASP A 24 -2.67 0.29 -12.82
CA ASP A 24 -2.90 -0.63 -13.94
C ASP A 24 -3.33 -2.01 -13.45
N TRP A 25 -2.53 -2.65 -12.61
CA TRP A 25 -2.80 -4.00 -12.10
C TRP A 25 -4.16 -4.12 -11.41
N THR A 26 -4.56 -3.08 -10.68
CA THR A 26 -5.77 -3.11 -9.85
C THR A 26 -6.97 -2.44 -10.52
N SER A 27 -6.79 -1.88 -11.72
CA SER A 27 -7.79 -1.10 -12.46
C SER A 27 -8.39 0.03 -11.60
N ARG A 28 -7.53 0.77 -10.90
CA ARG A 28 -7.91 1.87 -9.99
C ARG A 28 -7.25 3.17 -10.42
N HIS A 29 -7.92 4.29 -10.14
CA HIS A 29 -7.33 5.60 -10.41
C HIS A 29 -6.04 5.83 -9.58
N PRO A 30 -4.97 6.40 -10.16
CA PRO A 30 -3.70 6.70 -9.47
C PRO A 30 -3.87 7.44 -8.14
N THR A 31 -4.75 8.43 -8.08
CA THR A 31 -5.06 9.17 -6.84
C THR A 31 -5.58 8.27 -5.72
N ARG A 32 -6.36 7.23 -6.04
CA ARG A 32 -6.84 6.25 -5.04
C ARG A 32 -5.71 5.40 -4.50
N ILE A 33 -4.75 5.03 -5.36
CA ILE A 33 -3.55 4.28 -4.94
C ILE A 33 -2.72 5.15 -4.00
N TYR A 34 -2.45 6.41 -4.37
CA TYR A 34 -1.70 7.34 -3.54
C TYR A 34 -2.36 7.54 -2.15
N ALA A 35 -3.70 7.64 -2.12
CA ALA A 35 -4.46 7.76 -0.88
C ALA A 35 -4.39 6.52 0.03
N TRP A 36 -3.90 5.36 -0.43
CA TRP A 36 -3.72 4.21 0.45
C TRP A 36 -2.74 4.52 1.59
N ALA A 37 -1.70 5.31 1.33
CA ALA A 37 -0.74 5.72 2.35
C ALA A 37 -1.27 6.80 3.32
N TRP A 38 -2.50 7.30 3.13
CA TRP A 38 -3.06 8.35 3.97
C TRP A 38 -3.84 7.77 5.17
N PRO A 39 -3.91 8.50 6.30
CA PRO A 39 -4.83 8.21 7.40
C PRO A 39 -6.28 8.12 6.94
N THR A 40 -7.11 7.35 7.65
CA THR A 40 -8.54 7.19 7.34
C THR A 40 -9.31 8.50 7.50
N GLU A 41 -8.94 9.35 8.47
CA GLU A 41 -9.52 10.69 8.67
C GLU A 41 -9.36 11.63 7.46
N LYS A 42 -8.34 11.39 6.62
CA LYS A 42 -8.07 12.15 5.38
C LYS A 42 -8.66 11.47 4.14
N GLY A 43 -9.55 10.49 4.32
CA GLY A 43 -10.13 9.70 3.22
C GLY A 43 -9.19 8.64 2.64
N GLY A 44 -8.12 8.31 3.37
CA GLY A 44 -7.19 7.23 3.02
C GLY A 44 -7.63 5.86 3.54
N THR A 45 -6.71 4.91 3.51
CA THR A 45 -6.96 3.54 4.00
C THR A 45 -6.32 3.23 5.34
N GLY A 46 -5.62 4.20 5.94
CA GLY A 46 -4.83 3.96 7.14
C GLY A 46 -3.50 3.25 6.85
N GLY A 47 -2.94 3.38 5.65
CA GLY A 47 -1.71 2.67 5.28
C GLY A 47 -1.90 1.20 4.85
N VAL A 48 -3.14 0.79 4.55
CA VAL A 48 -3.50 -0.58 4.18
C VAL A 48 -3.65 -0.72 2.67
N VAL A 49 -3.06 -1.76 2.07
CA VAL A 49 -3.46 -2.15 0.71
C VAL A 49 -4.84 -2.83 0.78
N PRO A 50 -5.89 -2.29 0.11
CA PRO A 50 -7.24 -2.85 0.20
C PRO A 50 -7.28 -4.33 -0.16
N VAL A 51 -8.00 -5.14 0.62
CA VAL A 51 -8.08 -6.60 0.44
C VAL A 51 -8.42 -6.99 -1.01
N ARG A 52 -9.37 -6.29 -1.64
CA ARG A 52 -9.77 -6.55 -3.04
C ARG A 52 -8.68 -6.26 -4.07
N ALA A 53 -7.67 -5.47 -3.73
CA ALA A 53 -6.54 -5.15 -4.61
C ALA A 53 -5.39 -6.17 -4.48
N ARG A 54 -5.24 -6.83 -3.32
CA ARG A 54 -4.10 -7.71 -3.03
C ARG A 54 -3.91 -8.84 -4.06
N PRO A 55 -4.94 -9.63 -4.45
CA PRO A 55 -4.75 -10.71 -5.43
C PRO A 55 -4.27 -10.21 -6.79
N LYS A 56 -4.72 -9.03 -7.21
CA LYS A 56 -4.32 -8.41 -8.47
C LYS A 56 -2.87 -7.92 -8.45
N ILE A 57 -2.40 -7.46 -7.30
CA ILE A 57 -1.00 -7.06 -7.10
C ILE A 57 -0.09 -8.28 -7.10
N VAL A 58 -0.50 -9.38 -6.46
CA VAL A 58 0.26 -10.65 -6.50
C VAL A 58 0.39 -11.14 -7.94
N GLU A 59 -0.71 -11.19 -8.68
CA GLU A 59 -0.71 -11.59 -10.09
C GLU A 59 0.16 -10.66 -10.95
N GLY A 60 -0.01 -9.35 -10.82
CA GLY A 60 0.76 -8.36 -11.59
C GLY A 60 2.26 -8.41 -11.29
N ALA A 61 2.65 -8.55 -10.02
CA ALA A 61 4.05 -8.65 -9.62
C ALA A 61 4.72 -9.92 -10.18
N ARG A 62 4.01 -11.05 -10.16
CA ARG A 62 4.49 -12.29 -10.77
C ARG A 62 4.61 -12.13 -12.29
N ARG A 63 3.60 -11.57 -12.95
CA ARG A 63 3.55 -11.42 -14.41
C ARG A 63 4.62 -10.47 -14.95
N ASP A 64 4.76 -9.29 -14.35
CA ASP A 64 5.55 -8.19 -14.94
C ASP A 64 6.98 -8.12 -14.38
N HIS A 65 7.20 -8.65 -13.17
CA HIS A 65 8.50 -8.59 -12.49
C HIS A 65 9.05 -9.95 -12.08
N GLN A 66 8.31 -11.05 -12.29
CA GLN A 66 8.70 -12.40 -11.84
C GLN A 66 8.96 -12.47 -10.33
N ILE A 67 8.24 -11.66 -9.55
CA ILE A 67 8.33 -11.61 -8.09
C ILE A 67 7.14 -12.37 -7.51
N GLU A 68 7.42 -13.37 -6.68
CA GLU A 68 6.42 -14.05 -5.86
C GLU A 68 6.18 -13.25 -4.57
N ILE A 69 4.91 -12.87 -4.32
CA ILE A 69 4.51 -12.13 -3.13
C ILE A 69 3.43 -12.92 -2.39
N GLY A 70 3.66 -13.21 -1.11
CA GLY A 70 2.66 -13.84 -0.25
C GLY A 70 1.65 -12.86 0.33
N LEU A 71 0.48 -13.33 0.76
CA LEU A 71 -0.53 -12.47 1.41
C LEU A 71 -0.04 -11.82 2.72
N ALA A 72 0.91 -12.46 3.42
CA ALA A 72 1.51 -11.93 4.63
C ALA A 72 2.36 -10.66 4.36
N GLU A 73 2.87 -10.48 3.13
CA GLU A 73 3.65 -9.29 2.79
C GLU A 73 2.80 -8.00 2.80
N PHE A 74 1.46 -8.10 2.77
CA PHE A 74 0.59 -6.93 2.85
C PHE A 74 0.36 -6.43 4.29
N GLU A 75 0.88 -7.15 5.28
CA GLU A 75 0.83 -6.76 6.69
C GLU A 75 2.09 -5.97 7.10
N PRO A 76 2.05 -5.22 8.21
CA PRO A 76 3.20 -4.48 8.71
C PRO A 76 4.35 -5.41 9.06
N ILE A 77 5.55 -5.02 8.65
CA ILE A 77 6.80 -5.62 9.10
C ILE A 77 7.42 -4.77 10.21
N GLU A 78 8.57 -5.20 10.76
CA GLU A 78 9.27 -4.45 11.81
C GLU A 78 9.54 -2.99 11.39
N GLY A 79 9.13 -2.04 12.23
CA GLY A 79 9.25 -0.60 11.96
C GLY A 79 8.12 -0.03 11.07
N GLU A 80 7.15 -0.84 10.64
CA GLU A 80 5.91 -0.38 10.00
C GLU A 80 4.74 -0.39 10.98
N ALA A 81 3.78 0.51 10.76
CA ALA A 81 2.52 0.54 11.50
C ALA A 81 1.38 1.02 10.61
N TYR A 82 0.16 0.60 10.93
CA TYR A 82 -1.03 1.21 10.35
C TYR A 82 -1.27 2.62 10.91
N LEU A 83 -2.01 3.43 10.17
CA LEU A 83 -2.38 4.81 10.52
C LEU A 83 -3.79 4.91 11.12
N PHE A 84 -4.30 3.82 11.70
CA PHE A 84 -5.54 3.86 12.47
C PHE A 84 -5.27 4.55 13.81
N GLY A 85 -5.94 5.68 14.06
CA GLY A 85 -6.06 6.27 15.41
C GLY A 85 -4.74 6.75 16.04
N GLY A 86 -4.30 7.95 15.66
CA GLY A 86 -3.51 8.80 16.55
C GLY A 86 -4.44 9.76 17.29
N ALA A 87 -5.27 9.25 18.18
CA ALA A 87 -6.03 10.06 19.15
C ALA A 87 -6.45 9.16 20.32
N ALA A 88 -5.69 9.22 21.40
CA ALA A 88 -6.19 9.08 22.76
C ALA A 88 -5.78 10.34 23.51
#